data_AF-J9EBK1-F1
#
_entry.id   AF-J9EBK1-F1
#
_cell.length_a   1.000
_cell.length_b   1.000
_cell.length_c   1.000
_cell.angle_alpha   90.00
_cell.angle_beta   90.00
_cell.angle_gamma   90.00
#
_symmetry.space_group_name_H-M   'P 1'
#
loop_
_entity.id
_entity.type
_entity.pdbx_description
1 polymer ?
#
loop_
_entity_poly.entity_id
_entity_poly.type
_entity_poly.pdbx_seq_one_letter_code
_entity_poly.pdbx_strand_id
1 'polypeptide(L)' 'WNRVEKSKLDILRHQLDPTANFVSYRSTLKAAIWRFNSARNESDTIIIPFFGLLIKDLSLLHRQCAQLLPNGHINFK' A
#
# COMPACT_ATOMS: atom_id res chain seq x y z
N TRP A 1 26.52 4.19 14.13
CA TRP A 1 25.18 4.46 14.69
C TRP A 1 25.09 5.67 15.63
N ASN A 2 26.15 6.04 16.37
CA ASN A 2 26.07 7.13 17.36
C ASN A 2 26.05 8.56 16.79
N ARG A 3 26.31 8.75 15.49
CA ARG A 3 26.36 10.07 14.82
C ARG A 3 25.20 10.33 13.87
N VAL A 4 24.26 9.38 13.75
CA VAL A 4 23.13 9.47 12.82
C VAL A 4 21.94 10.09 13.55
N GLU A 5 21.34 11.11 12.96
CA GLU A 5 20.07 11.67 13.43
C GLU A 5 18.94 10.65 13.20
N LYS A 6 18.36 10.13 14.29
CA LYS A 6 17.39 9.03 14.23
C LYS A 6 15.94 9.46 14.05
N SER A 7 15.62 10.71 14.34
CA SER A 7 14.26 11.28 14.29
C SER A 7 13.53 10.94 12.99
N LYS A 8 14.17 11.19 11.84
CA LYS A 8 13.60 10.89 10.51
C LYS A 8 13.52 9.39 10.22
N LEU A 9 14.46 8.60 10.73
CA LEU A 9 14.46 7.15 10.58
C LEU A 9 13.33 6.52 11.39
N ASP A 10 13.04 7.04 12.58
CA ASP A 10 11.94 6.55 13.42
C ASP A 10 10.58 6.82 12.76
N ILE A 11 10.43 7.95 12.08
CA ILE A 11 9.24 8.24 11.26
C ILE A 11 9.12 7.21 10.13
N LEU A 12 10.18 6.98 9.35
CA LEU A 12 10.17 5.99 8.26
C LEU A 12 9.87 4.58 8.78
N ARG A 13 10.43 4.22 9.92
CA ARG A 13 10.18 2.94 10.59
C ARG A 13 8.72 2.78 10.98
N HIS A 14 8.12 3.82 11.57
CA HIS A 14 6.70 3.81 11.93
C HIS A 14 5.81 3.71 10.69
N GLN A 15 6.17 4.37 9.59
CA GLN A 15 5.43 4.25 8.33
C GLN A 15 5.47 2.84 7.75
N LEU A 16 6.52 2.06 8.02
CA LEU A 16 6.68 0.68 7.53
C LEU A 16 6.37 -0.40 8.59
N ASP A 17 5.74 -0.03 9.70
CA ASP A 17 5.35 -0.96 10.76
C ASP A 17 4.35 -2.01 10.22
N PRO A 18 4.63 -3.32 10.33
CA PRO A 18 3.73 -4.37 9.84
C PRO A 18 2.45 -4.53 10.66
N THR A 19 2.37 -3.91 11.84
CA THR A 19 1.21 -3.98 12.75
C THR A 19 -0.09 -3.60 12.04
N ALA A 20 -1.17 -4.33 12.36
CA ALA A 20 -2.49 -4.15 11.75
C ALA A 20 -2.46 -4.11 10.22
N ASN A 21 -1.65 -4.99 9.59
CA ASN A 21 -1.49 -5.08 8.14
C ASN A 21 -1.02 -3.75 7.51
N PHE A 22 0.04 -3.17 8.07
CA PHE A 22 0.67 -1.93 7.56
C PHE A 22 -0.28 -0.72 7.58
N VAL A 23 -1.05 -0.54 8.67
CA VAL A 23 -2.09 0.51 8.77
C VAL A 23 -1.53 1.92 8.59
N SER A 24 -0.34 2.21 9.14
CA SER A 24 0.31 3.51 9.02
C SER A 24 0.69 3.81 7.57
N TYR A 25 1.36 2.87 6.89
CA TYR A 25 1.65 2.96 5.46
C TYR A 25 0.39 3.21 4.63
N ARG A 26 -0.67 2.42 4.85
CA ARG A 26 -1.92 2.50 4.07
C ARG A 26 -2.62 3.84 4.26
N SER A 27 -2.62 4.37 5.48
CA SER A 27 -3.18 5.70 5.80
C SER A 27 -2.43 6.79 5.05
N THR A 28 -1.10 6.73 5.06
CA THR A 28 -0.24 7.68 4.34
C THR A 28 -0.44 7.58 2.82
N LEU A 29 -0.49 6.37 2.27
CA LEU A 29 -0.76 6.15 0.84
C LEU A 29 -2.13 6.71 0.44
N LYS A 30 -3.18 6.48 1.25
CA LYS A 30 -4.52 7.03 1.02
C LYS A 30 -4.50 8.55 1.00
N ALA A 31 -3.78 9.17 1.92
CA ALA A 31 -3.64 10.61 1.97
C ALA A 31 -2.83 11.15 0.77
N ALA A 32 -1.82 10.41 0.29
CA ALA A 32 -1.09 10.75 -0.93
C ALA A 32 -2.00 10.70 -2.17
N ILE A 33 -2.79 9.63 -2.32
CA ILE A 33 -3.77 9.49 -3.41
C ILE A 33 -4.80 10.63 -3.39
N TRP A 34 -5.28 11.01 -2.20
CA TRP A 34 -6.22 12.12 -2.07
C TRP A 34 -5.61 13.45 -2.53
N ARG A 35 -4.34 13.72 -2.20
CA ARG A 35 -3.61 14.91 -2.65
C ARG A 35 -3.39 14.88 -4.16
N PHE A 36 -2.93 13.75 -4.69
CA PHE A 36 -2.75 13.54 -6.14
C PHE A 36 -4.06 13.83 -6.91
N ASN A 37 -5.20 13.30 -6.46
CA ASN A 37 -6.48 13.54 -7.11
C ASN A 37 -7.00 14.98 -6.95
N SER A 38 -6.59 15.68 -5.89
CA SER A 38 -7.01 17.05 -5.61
C SER A 38 -6.05 18.10 -6.20
N ALA A 39 -4.91 17.67 -6.74
CA ALA A 39 -3.88 18.55 -7.25
C ALA A 39 -4.36 19.25 -8.52
N ARG A 40 -4.21 20.58 -8.55
CA ARG A 40 -4.53 21.43 -9.70
C ARG A 40 -3.31 21.71 -10.58
N ASN A 41 -2.12 21.35 -10.10
CA ASN A 41 -0.83 21.61 -10.72
C ASN A 41 -0.06 20.30 -10.93
N GLU A 42 0.73 20.21 -12.00
CA GLU A 42 1.51 19.04 -12.41
C GLU A 42 2.72 18.71 -11.49
N SER A 43 2.84 19.34 -10.32
CA SER A 43 3.93 19.07 -9.38
C SER A 43 3.65 17.90 -8.42
N ASP A 44 2.38 17.49 -8.27
CA ASP A 44 1.96 16.40 -7.37
C ASP A 44 1.58 15.14 -8.15
N THR A 45 2.45 14.71 -9.09
CA THR A 45 1.99 13.85 -10.21
C THR A 45 2.42 12.39 -10.13
N ILE A 46 3.17 11.97 -9.09
CA ILE A 46 3.65 10.58 -9.02
C ILE A 46 3.55 10.03 -7.60
N ILE A 47 2.85 8.91 -7.48
CA ILE A 47 2.82 8.06 -6.29
C ILE A 47 3.46 6.73 -6.67
N ILE A 48 4.49 6.32 -5.94
CA ILE A 48 5.11 5.00 -6.09
C ILE A 48 4.77 4.18 -4.86
N PRO A 49 3.87 3.17 -4.96
CA PRO A 49 3.58 2.28 -3.85
C PRO A 49 4.75 1.36 -3.53
N PHE A 50 4.81 0.88 -2.28
CA PHE A 50 5.65 -0.25 -1.89
C PHE A 50 5.12 -1.55 -2.51
N PHE A 51 5.71 -1.94 -3.64
CA PHE A 51 5.28 -3.09 -4.45
C PHE A 51 5.23 -4.42 -3.67
N GLY A 52 6.10 -4.62 -2.69
CA GLY A 52 6.09 -5.84 -1.87
C GLY A 52 4.76 -6.05 -1.15
N LEU A 53 4.16 -4.97 -0.62
CA LEU A 53 2.86 -5.04 0.02
C LEU A 53 1.73 -5.20 -1.01
N LEU A 54 1.83 -4.56 -2.17
CA LEU A 54 0.87 -4.72 -3.27
C LEU A 54 0.79 -6.17 -3.75
N ILE A 55 1.95 -6.81 -3.97
CA ILE A 55 2.04 -8.21 -4.40
C ILE A 55 1.45 -9.13 -3.32
N LYS A 56 1.74 -8.85 -2.03
CA LYS A 56 1.15 -9.60 -0.92
C LYS A 56 -0.37 -9.54 -0.94
N ASP A 57 -0.93 -8.36 -1.15
CA ASP A 57 -2.39 -8.15 -1.20
C ASP A 57 -3.00 -8.85 -2.44
N LEU A 58 -2.36 -8.74 -3.61
CA LEU A 58 -2.82 -9.40 -4.83
C LEU A 58 -2.80 -10.94 -4.69
N SER A 59 -1.77 -11.49 -4.05
CA SER A 59 -1.68 -12.92 -3.74
C SER A 59 -2.77 -13.38 -2.77
N LEU A 60 -3.15 -12.54 -1.81
CA LEU A 60 -4.27 -12.82 -0.92
C LEU A 60 -5.60 -12.84 -1.69
N LEU A 61 -5.86 -11.82 -2.52
CA LEU A 61 -7.05 -11.75 -3.36
C LEU A 61 -7.14 -12.95 -4.31
N HIS A 62 -6.03 -13.31 -4.95
CA HIS A 62 -5.99 -14.48 -5.82
C HIS A 62 -6.39 -15.76 -5.07
N ARG A 63 -5.83 -16.00 -3.88
CA ARG A 63 -6.19 -17.17 -3.07
C ARG A 63 -7.64 -17.19 -2.62
N GLN A 64 -8.24 -16.02 -2.40
CA GLN A 64 -9.63 -15.89 -1.95
C GLN A 64 -10.64 -15.99 -3.09
N CYS A 65 -10.31 -15.48 -4.28
CA CYS A 65 -11.25 -15.31 -5.38
C CYS A 65 -11.03 -16.24 -6.57
N ALA A 66 -9.84 -16.84 -6.75
CA ALA A 66 -9.50 -17.64 -7.93
C ALA A 66 -10.15 -19.03 -7.97
N GLN A 67 -11.23 -19.24 -7.22
CA GLN A 67 -12.03 -20.44 -7.34
C GLN A 67 -12.99 -20.31 -8.52
N LEU A 68 -12.99 -21.34 -9.38
CA LEU A 68 -14.08 -21.52 -10.33
C LEU A 68 -15.37 -21.72 -9.55
N LEU A 69 -16.46 -21.17 -10.07
CA LEU A 69 -17.79 -21.47 -9.57
C LEU A 69 -18.07 -22.98 -9.78
N PRO A 70 -19.01 -23.59 -9.02
CA PRO A 70 -19.34 -25.02 -9.17
C PRO A 70 -19.78 -25.43 -10.59
N ASN A 71 -20.19 -24.46 -11.42
CA ASN A 71 -20.53 -24.64 -12.83
C ASN A 71 -19.33 -24.51 -13.78
N GLY A 72 -18.10 -24.36 -13.26
CA GLY A 72 -16.87 -24.21 -14.05
C GLY A 72 -16.61 -22.80 -14.59
N HIS A 73 -17.47 -21.81 -14.29
CA HIS A 73 -17.25 -20.43 -14.75
C HIS A 73 -16.27 -19.66 -13.85
N ILE A 74 -15.62 -18.65 -14.42
CA ILE A 74 -14.74 -17.73 -13.69
C ILE A 74 -15.58 -16.90 -12.71
N ASN A 75 -15.11 -16.82 -11.46
CA ASN A 75 -15.71 -15.94 -10.46
C ASN A 75 -15.19 -14.50 -10.63
N PHE A 76 -16.07 -13.56 -11.01
CA PHE A 76 -15.78 -12.14 -11.16
C PHE A 76 -16.18 -11.28 -9.93
N LYS A 77 -16.64 -11.93 -8.85
CA LYS A 77 -16.89 -11.25 -7.57
C LYS A 77 -15.60 -11.11 -6.78
#